data_AF-X0PBY8-F1
#
_entry.id   AF-X0PBY8-F1
#
_cell.length_a   1.000
_cell.length_b   1.000
_cell.length_c   1.000
_cell.angle_alpha   90.00
_cell.angle_beta   90.00
_cell.angle_gamma   90.00
#
_symmetry.space_group_name_H-M   'P 1'
#
loop_
_entity.id
_entity.type
_entity.pdbx_description
1 polymer ?
#
loop_
_entity_poly.entity_id
_entity_poly.type
_entity_poly.pdbx_seq_one_letter_code
_entity_poly.pdbx_strand_id
1 'polypeptide(L)'
;MTINKEFTDRLLNILDASPNRVVGTKYTKSVLNLFNKYPLADIKDSLNKLPADKYTYHLYEDFEHDRISGFGVRDDSRNPS
;
A
#
# COMPACT_ATOMS: atom_id res chain seq x y z
N MET A 1 1.39 -18.70 -5.43
CA MET A 1 1.40 -17.26 -5.07
C MET A 1 2.77 -16.93 -4.52
N THR A 2 3.46 -15.99 -5.15
CA THR A 2 4.83 -15.60 -4.78
C THR A 2 4.75 -14.25 -4.10
N ILE A 3 5.10 -14.19 -2.81
CA ILE A 3 5.16 -12.93 -2.08
C ILE A 3 6.35 -12.15 -2.59
N ASN A 4 6.12 -10.92 -3.04
CA ASN A 4 7.21 -10.02 -3.39
C ASN A 4 7.70 -9.32 -2.12
N LYS A 5 8.64 -9.97 -1.44
CA LYS A 5 9.22 -9.47 -0.19
C LYS A 5 9.88 -8.09 -0.37
N GLU A 6 10.57 -7.90 -1.49
CA GLU A 6 11.21 -6.62 -1.81
C GLU A 6 10.19 -5.48 -1.93
N PHE A 7 9.09 -5.71 -2.63
CA PHE A 7 7.99 -4.74 -2.73
C PHE A 7 7.46 -4.39 -1.33
N THR A 8 7.19 -5.40 -0.51
CA THR A 8 6.60 -5.24 0.82
C THR A 8 7.53 -4.45 1.75
N ASP A 9 8.80 -4.81 1.82
CA ASP A 9 9.80 -4.15 2.66
C ASP A 9 9.99 -2.67 2.25
N ARG A 10 10.04 -2.40 0.94
CA ARG A 10 10.13 -1.02 0.42
C ARG A 10 8.86 -0.22 0.73
N LEU A 11 7.68 -0.82 0.60
CA LEU A 11 6.42 -0.16 0.89
C LEU A 11 6.31 0.22 2.38
N LEU A 12 6.68 -0.71 3.27
CA LEU A 12 6.70 -0.48 4.72
C LEU A 12 7.71 0.60 5.11
N ASN A 13 8.90 0.60 4.52
CA ASN A 13 9.89 1.67 4.75
C ASN A 13 9.36 3.06 4.33
N ILE A 14 8.64 3.15 3.20
CA ILE A 14 8.02 4.41 2.78
C ILE A 14 6.89 4.82 3.74
N LEU A 15 6.12 3.85 4.24
CA LEU A 15 5.07 4.07 5.21
C LEU A 15 5.61 4.59 6.56
N ASP A 16 6.69 3.99 7.07
CA ASP A 16 7.31 4.37 8.35
C ASP A 16 7.95 5.76 8.30
N ALA A 17 8.43 6.16 7.11
CA ALA A 17 8.92 7.51 6.87
C ALA A 17 7.78 8.54 6.70
N SER A 18 6.52 8.11 6.54
CA SER A 18 5.38 9.01 6.38
C SER A 18 4.88 9.50 7.74
N PRO A 19 4.85 10.82 8.00
CA PRO A 19 4.42 11.36 9.29
C PRO A 19 2.98 10.99 9.64
N ASN A 20 2.13 10.83 8.62
CA ASN A 20 0.72 10.48 8.79
C ASN A 20 0.48 8.96 8.77
N ARG A 21 1.53 8.15 8.61
CA ARG A 21 1.43 6.69 8.41
C ARG A 21 0.37 6.31 7.37
N VAL A 22 0.28 7.12 6.32
CA VAL A 22 -0.56 6.93 5.14
C VAL A 22 0.26 7.35 3.93
N VAL A 23 0.26 6.52 2.90
CA VAL A 23 0.97 6.74 1.64
C VAL A 23 0.11 6.27 0.48
N GLY A 24 0.25 6.88 -0.70
CA GLY A 24 -0.55 6.49 -1.86
C GLY A 24 0.11 6.90 -3.17
N THR A 25 -0.26 6.26 -4.27
CA THR A 25 0.38 6.51 -5.58
C THR A 25 0.12 7.93 -6.07
N LYS A 26 -1.00 8.53 -5.66
CA LYS A 26 -1.38 9.90 -6.04
C LYS A 26 -0.52 10.99 -5.41
N TYR A 27 -0.13 10.82 -4.15
CA TYR A 27 0.53 11.88 -3.36
C TYR A 27 1.98 11.55 -3.00
N THR A 28 2.40 10.29 -3.12
CA THR A 28 3.73 9.82 -2.74
C THR A 28 4.45 9.25 -3.96
N LYS A 29 5.30 10.07 -4.60
CA LYS A 29 6.05 9.70 -5.82
C LYS A 29 6.87 8.41 -5.66
N SER A 30 7.43 8.17 -4.46
CA SER A 30 8.16 6.93 -4.14
C SER A 30 7.26 5.69 -4.19
N VAL A 31 6.00 5.81 -3.74
CA VAL A 31 5.01 4.73 -3.85
C VAL A 31 4.61 4.50 -5.29
N LEU A 32 4.35 5.56 -6.06
CA LEU A 32 4.07 5.44 -7.50
C LEU A 32 5.19 4.70 -8.24
N ASN A 33 6.45 5.10 -8.01
CA ASN A 33 7.61 4.46 -8.62
C ASN A 33 7.76 2.99 -8.18
N LEU A 34 7.41 2.66 -6.94
CA LEU A 34 7.44 1.29 -6.45
C LEU A 34 6.35 0.44 -7.13
N PHE A 35 5.13 0.95 -7.22
CA PHE A 35 3.98 0.26 -7.83
C PHE A 35 4.11 0.07 -9.35
N ASN A 36 4.87 0.93 -10.03
CA ASN A 36 5.14 0.78 -11.46
C ASN A 36 6.21 -0.29 -11.77
N LYS A 37 6.99 -0.73 -10.77
CA LYS A 37 8.04 -1.74 -10.95
C LYS A 37 7.53 -3.18 -10.87
N TYR A 38 6.33 -3.39 -10.33
CA TYR A 38 5.80 -4.73 -10.10
C TYR A 38 4.44 -4.90 -10.78
N PRO A 39 4.12 -6.13 -11.25
CA PRO A 39 2.80 -6.47 -11.76
C PRO A 39 1.72 -6.24 -10.71
N LEU A 40 0.51 -5.85 -11.15
CA LEU A 40 -0.62 -5.65 -10.24
C LEU A 40 -0.97 -6.92 -9.44
N ALA A 41 -0.84 -8.09 -10.07
CA ALA A 41 -1.07 -9.38 -9.40
C ALA A 41 -0.13 -9.58 -8.20
N ASP A 42 1.17 -9.33 -8.39
CA ASP A 42 2.19 -9.44 -7.33
C ASP A 42 1.96 -8.44 -6.19
N ILE A 43 1.52 -7.23 -6.54
CA ILE A 43 1.15 -6.18 -5.58
C ILE A 43 -0.07 -6.62 -4.76
N LYS A 44 -1.15 -7.09 -5.41
CA LYS A 44 -2.36 -7.60 -4.74
C LYS A 44 -2.01 -8.75 -3.80
N ASP A 45 -1.23 -9.72 -4.27
CA ASP A 45 -0.79 -10.87 -3.47
C ASP A 45 0.03 -10.44 -2.25
N SER A 46 0.93 -9.47 -2.42
CA SER A 46 1.77 -8.97 -1.33
C SER A 46 0.96 -8.20 -0.28
N LEU A 47 0.02 -7.36 -0.71
CA LEU A 47 -0.85 -6.60 0.19
C LEU A 47 -1.83 -7.51 0.95
N ASN A 48 -2.42 -8.50 0.29
CA ASN A 48 -3.32 -9.50 0.91
C ASN A 48 -2.64 -10.33 2.00
N LYS A 49 -1.30 -10.37 2.04
CA LYS A 49 -0.51 -11.12 3.03
C LYS A 49 -0.11 -10.26 4.23
N LEU A 50 -0.34 -8.95 4.20
CA LEU A 50 -0.09 -8.09 5.33
C LEU A 50 -1.10 -8.36 6.45
N PRO A 51 -0.69 -8.22 7.73
CA PRO A 51 -1.61 -8.36 8.86
C PRO A 51 -2.74 -7.33 8.81
N ALA A 52 -3.98 -7.78 8.58
CA ALA A 52 -5.17 -6.92 8.42
C ALA A 52 -5.62 -6.23 9.73
N ASP A 53 -5.08 -6.68 10.87
CA ASP A 53 -5.15 -6.03 12.18
C ASP A 53 -4.25 -4.79 12.26
N LYS A 54 -3.22 -4.70 11.42
CA LYS A 54 -2.22 -3.60 11.46
C LYS A 54 -2.31 -2.66 10.26
N TYR A 55 -2.62 -3.17 9.09
CA TYR A 55 -2.57 -2.41 7.84
C TYR A 55 -3.91 -2.41 7.13
N THR A 56 -4.21 -1.30 6.47
CA THR A 56 -5.34 -1.17 5.55
C THR A 56 -4.86 -0.60 4.22
N TYR A 57 -5.48 -1.04 3.13
CA TYR A 57 -5.20 -0.53 1.78
C TYR A 57 -6.48 -0.44 0.96
N HIS A 58 -6.50 0.54 0.06
CA HIS A 58 -7.50 0.65 -1.00
C HIS A 58 -6.81 0.58 -2.36
N LEU A 59 -6.98 -0.55 -3.05
CA LEU A 59 -6.57 -0.77 -4.43
C LEU A 59 -7.76 -0.51 -5.36
N TYR A 60 -7.57 0.32 -6.38
CA TYR A 60 -8.54 0.38 -7.47
C TYR A 60 -8.25 -0.77 -8.43
N GLU A 61 -9.30 -1.50 -8.81
CA GLU A 61 -9.16 -2.66 -9.71
C GLU A 61 -8.86 -2.26 -11.14
N ASP A 62 -9.02 -0.98 -11.47
CA ASP A 62 -9.04 -0.52 -12.83
C ASP A 62 -8.55 0.94 -12.99
N PHE A 63 -8.09 1.23 -14.21
CA PHE A 63 -7.86 2.54 -14.85
C PHE A 63 -6.46 3.19 -14.85
N GLU A 64 -6.13 3.67 -16.05
CA GLU A 64 -4.95 4.33 -16.62
C GLU A 64 -4.05 5.19 -15.72
N HIS A 65 -4.45 5.62 -14.50
CA HIS A 65 -3.63 6.54 -13.71
C HIS A 65 -3.62 6.38 -12.16
N ASP A 66 -4.48 5.59 -11.51
CA ASP A 66 -4.60 5.63 -10.03
C ASP A 66 -4.66 4.24 -9.36
N ARG A 67 -3.48 3.63 -9.09
CA ARG A 67 -3.40 2.27 -8.52
C ARG A 67 -3.70 2.17 -7.01
N ILE A 68 -3.44 3.20 -6.19
CA ILE A 68 -3.79 3.26 -4.75
C ILE A 68 -4.12 4.70 -4.32
N SER A 69 -5.30 4.93 -3.72
CA SER A 69 -5.61 6.20 -3.04
C SER A 69 -5.01 6.29 -1.64
N GLY A 70 -4.80 5.16 -0.96
CA GLY A 70 -4.18 5.11 0.36
C GLY A 70 -3.82 3.70 0.84
N PHE A 71 -2.63 3.59 1.43
CA PHE A 71 -2.11 2.50 2.24
C PHE A 71 -1.67 3.09 3.57
N GLY A 72 -2.12 2.54 4.69
CA GLY A 72 -1.83 3.11 5.99
C GLY A 72 -1.97 2.14 7.15
N VAL A 73 -1.51 2.58 8.32
CA VAL A 73 -1.76 1.85 9.57
C VAL A 73 -3.24 1.99 9.93
N ARG A 74 -3.85 0.89 10.38
CA ARG A 74 -5.22 0.90 10.88
C ARG A 74 -5.27 1.71 12.17
N ASP A 75 -6.02 2.81 12.15
CA ASP A 75 -6.27 3.65 13.31
C ASP A 75 -7.74 3.50 13.72
N ASP A 76 -8.00 2.59 14.67
CA ASP A 76 -9.35 2.34 15.18
C ASP A 76 -9.92 3.55 15.95
N SER A 77 -9.10 4.57 16.28
CA SER A 77 -9.59 5.80 16.93
C SER A 77 -10.35 6.73 15.99
N ARG A 78 -10.21 6.56 14.67
CA ARG A 78 -10.91 7.37 13.65
C ARG A 78 -12.20 6.76 13.14
N ASN A 79 -12.54 5.55 13.59
CA ASN A 79 -13.79 4.89 13.27
C ASN A 79 -14.37 4.28 14.56
N PRO A 80 -14.90 5.11 15.48
CA PRO A 80 -15.59 4.59 16.66
C PRO A 80 -16.81 3.80 16.18
N SER A 81 -16.93 2.58 16.69
CA SER A 81 -18.02 1.64 16.43
C SER A 81 -19.37 2.20 16.85
#